data_AF-A0A1I5BR53-F1
#
_entry.id   AF-A0A1I5BR53-F1
#
_cell.length_a   1.000
_cell.length_b   1.000
_cell.length_c   1.000
_cell.angle_alpha   90.00
_cell.angle_beta   90.00
_cell.angle_gamma   90.00
#
_symmetry.space_group_name_H-M   'P 1'
#
loop_
_entity.id
_entity.type
_entity.pdbx_description
1 polymer ?
#
loop_
_entity_poly.entity_id
_entity_poly.type
_entity_poly.pdbx_seq_one_letter_code
_entity_poly.pdbx_strand_id
1 'polypeptide(L)'
;MEKEQPKSIRCTGLCRFMIPALVVLLLLFSAYYLVEEAKGRYEKNFVVLTQHGEEVLRVPLQESGMETREIPIIHKGEALGLSLEIRGKSARILSKSKTRYSMESLSESTWIHEKEDVFLYEPYELKLYFE
;
A
#
# COMPACT_ATOMS: atom_id res chain seq x y z
N MET A 1 -62.41 -28.50 33.42
CA MET A 1 -61.34 -27.48 33.29
C MET A 1 -60.03 -28.20 33.09
N GLU A 2 -59.63 -28.36 31.83
CA GLU A 2 -58.36 -28.99 31.44
C GLU A 2 -57.17 -28.09 31.83
N LYS A 3 -56.13 -28.69 32.39
CA LYS A 3 -54.85 -28.02 32.69
C LYS A 3 -53.93 -28.19 31.49
N GLU A 4 -53.64 -27.10 30.79
CA GLU A 4 -52.62 -27.07 29.75
C GLU A 4 -51.23 -27.28 30.37
N GLN A 5 -50.53 -28.34 29.95
CA GLN A 5 -49.14 -28.58 30.32
C GLN A 5 -48.20 -27.76 29.41
N PRO A 6 -47.13 -27.15 29.94
CA PRO A 6 -46.17 -26.43 29.11
C PRO A 6 -45.34 -27.42 28.29
N LYS A 7 -45.34 -27.27 26.96
CA LYS A 7 -44.44 -27.98 26.05
C LYS A 7 -42.99 -27.61 26.40
N SER A 8 -42.22 -28.57 26.92
CA SER A 8 -40.80 -28.37 27.19
C SER A 8 -40.04 -28.16 25.87
N ILE A 9 -39.46 -26.98 25.67
CA ILE A 9 -38.61 -26.70 24.50
C ILE A 9 -37.28 -27.45 24.70
N ARG A 10 -37.13 -28.62 24.05
CA ARG A 10 -35.89 -29.37 23.99
C ARG A 10 -34.94 -28.76 22.94
N CYS A 11 -34.32 -27.63 23.25
CA CYS A 11 -33.27 -27.00 22.43
C CYS A 11 -31.85 -27.29 22.95
N THR A 12 -31.60 -28.44 23.58
CA THR A 12 -30.39 -28.66 24.40
C THR A 12 -29.23 -29.38 23.70
N GLY A 13 -29.44 -29.97 22.52
CA GLY A 13 -28.38 -30.71 21.80
C GLY A 13 -27.55 -29.84 20.86
N LEU A 14 -28.21 -29.21 19.88
CA LEU A 14 -27.54 -28.46 18.80
C LEU A 14 -26.84 -27.19 19.29
N CYS A 15 -27.47 -26.43 20.19
CA CYS A 15 -26.86 -25.20 20.74
C CYS A 15 -25.57 -25.47 21.51
N ARG A 16 -25.43 -26.66 22.12
CA ARG A 16 -24.25 -27.02 22.92
C ARG A 16 -22.98 -27.20 22.08
N PHE A 17 -23.12 -27.48 20.78
CA PHE A 17 -21.99 -27.63 19.85
C PHE A 17 -21.86 -26.43 18.90
N MET A 18 -22.96 -25.78 18.53
CA MET A 18 -22.93 -24.58 17.71
C MET A 18 -22.19 -23.43 18.37
N ILE A 19 -22.39 -23.21 19.68
CA ILE A 19 -21.75 -22.09 20.38
C ILE A 19 -20.21 -22.28 20.43
N PRO A 20 -19.68 -23.43 20.86
CA PRO A 20 -18.23 -23.67 20.82
C PRO A 20 -17.65 -23.58 19.40
N ALA A 21 -18.35 -24.13 18.40
CA ALA A 21 -17.88 -24.08 17.01
C ALA A 21 -17.79 -22.64 16.49
N LEU A 22 -18.79 -21.79 16.80
CA LEU A 22 -18.79 -20.37 16.44
C LEU A 22 -17.66 -19.61 17.13
N VAL A 23 -17.39 -19.90 18.40
CA VAL A 23 -16.28 -19.29 19.15
C VAL A 23 -14.94 -19.67 18.54
N VAL A 24 -14.74 -20.94 18.18
CA VAL A 24 -13.51 -21.39 17.50
C VAL A 24 -13.37 -20.71 16.14
N LEU A 25 -14.45 -20.59 15.36
CA LEU A 25 -14.44 -19.86 14.09
C LEU A 25 -14.08 -18.39 14.26
N LEU A 26 -14.63 -17.70 15.26
CA LEU A 26 -14.30 -16.31 15.57
C LEU A 26 -12.82 -16.15 15.96
N LEU A 27 -12.27 -17.07 16.76
CA LEU A 27 -10.87 -17.06 17.13
C LEU A 27 -9.94 -17.32 15.94
N LEU A 28 -10.33 -18.21 15.02
CA LEU A 28 -9.60 -18.44 13.78
C LEU A 28 -9.65 -17.20 12.88
N PHE A 29 -10.79 -16.52 12.80
CA PHE A 29 -10.94 -15.32 12.00
C PHE A 29 -10.12 -14.15 12.55
N SER A 30 -10.07 -13.97 13.88
CA SER A 30 -9.24 -12.95 14.51
C SER A 30 -7.75 -13.24 14.37
N ALA A 31 -7.35 -14.51 14.51
CA ALA A 31 -5.97 -14.93 14.26
C ALA A 31 -5.57 -14.73 12.79
N TYR A 32 -6.46 -15.05 11.84
CA TYR A 32 -6.23 -14.79 10.41
C TYR A 32 -6.06 -13.30 10.14
N TYR A 33 -6.91 -12.44 10.70
CA TYR A 33 -6.81 -10.99 10.52
C TYR A 33 -5.51 -10.43 11.12
N LEU A 34 -5.12 -10.88 12.30
CA LEU A 34 -3.83 -10.55 12.92
C LEU A 34 -2.63 -10.98 12.06
N VAL A 35 -2.70 -12.16 11.45
CA VAL A 35 -1.65 -12.67 10.55
C VAL A 35 -1.63 -11.91 9.23
N GLU A 36 -2.77 -11.57 8.65
CA GLU A 36 -2.87 -10.71 7.46
C GLU A 36 -2.34 -9.30 7.74
N GLU A 37 -2.69 -8.71 8.88
CA GLU A 37 -2.20 -7.40 9.29
C GLU A 37 -0.70 -7.42 9.61
N ALA A 38 -0.19 -8.52 10.19
CA ALA A 38 1.24 -8.73 10.36
C ALA A 38 1.97 -8.97 9.02
N LYS A 39 1.34 -9.65 8.06
CA LYS A 39 1.87 -9.81 6.70
C LYS A 39 1.82 -8.51 5.90
N GLY A 40 0.83 -7.65 6.13
CA GLY A 40 0.76 -6.30 5.56
C GLY A 40 1.90 -5.38 6.03
N ARG A 41 2.62 -5.76 7.10
CA ARG A 41 3.88 -5.14 7.52
C ARG A 41 5.10 -5.77 6.83
N TYR A 42 5.05 -6.04 5.53
CA TYR A 42 6.29 -6.13 4.78
C TYR A 42 6.92 -4.75 4.78
N GLU A 43 7.82 -4.55 5.74
CA GLU A 43 8.49 -3.29 6.00
C GLU A 43 9.21 -2.86 4.73
N LYS A 44 8.77 -1.74 4.17
CA LYS A 44 9.43 -1.11 3.03
C LYS A 44 10.56 -0.30 3.56
N ASN A 45 11.76 -0.64 3.11
CA ASN A 45 12.98 -0.03 3.59
C ASN A 45 13.45 1.04 2.62
N PHE A 46 13.14 0.89 1.33
CA PHE A 46 13.61 1.78 0.29
C PHE A 46 12.50 2.16 -0.68
N VAL A 47 12.60 3.38 -1.19
CA VAL A 47 11.99 3.76 -2.46
C VAL A 47 13.05 3.69 -3.54
N VAL A 48 12.71 3.03 -4.65
CA VAL A 48 13.60 2.81 -5.78
C VAL A 48 13.00 3.44 -7.02
N LEU A 49 13.82 4.20 -7.73
CA LEU A 49 13.50 4.76 -9.03
C LEU A 49 14.44 4.17 -10.08
N THR A 50 13.84 3.58 -11.10
CA THR A 50 14.54 3.01 -12.24
C THR A 50 14.20 3.77 -13.53
N GLN A 51 15.14 3.77 -14.46
CA GLN A 51 14.97 4.28 -15.82
C GLN A 51 15.50 3.22 -16.79
N HIS A 52 14.71 2.83 -17.80
CA HIS A 52 15.10 1.75 -18.72
C HIS A 52 15.51 0.44 -18.01
N GLY A 53 14.97 0.20 -16.81
CA GLY A 53 15.29 -0.97 -15.99
C GLY A 53 16.57 -0.85 -15.14
N GLU A 54 17.33 0.24 -15.23
CA GLU A 54 18.50 0.51 -14.40
C GLU A 54 18.14 1.37 -13.18
N GLU A 55 18.73 1.09 -12.02
CA GLU A 55 18.54 1.88 -10.80
C GLU A 55 19.22 3.24 -10.94
N VAL A 56 18.42 4.31 -10.89
CA VAL A 56 18.89 5.69 -10.96
C VAL A 56 19.01 6.28 -9.56
N LEU A 57 18.05 5.94 -8.68
CA LEU A 57 18.01 6.46 -7.33
C LEU A 57 17.40 5.43 -6.38
N ARG A 58 18.02 5.29 -5.22
CA ARG A 58 17.53 4.51 -4.09
C ARG A 58 17.63 5.33 -2.83
N VAL A 59 16.51 5.47 -2.13
CA VAL A 59 16.44 6.31 -0.93
C VAL A 59 15.83 5.50 0.21
N PRO A 60 16.48 5.42 1.39
CA PRO A 60 15.90 4.77 2.56
C PRO A 60 14.66 5.53 3.03
N LEU A 61 13.61 4.80 3.37
CA LEU A 61 12.40 5.39 3.96
C LEU A 61 12.63 5.68 5.44
N GLN A 62 12.08 6.82 5.89
CA GLN A 62 12.05 7.21 7.29
C GLN A 62 10.60 7.23 7.75
N GLU A 63 10.34 6.83 9.01
CA GLU A 63 8.97 6.78 9.53
C GLU A 63 8.31 8.17 9.61
N SER A 64 9.13 9.20 9.79
CA SER A 64 8.69 10.58 9.85
C SER A 64 9.69 11.48 9.15
N GLY A 65 9.20 12.54 8.51
CA GLY A 65 10.02 13.50 7.79
C GLY A 65 9.57 13.69 6.35
N MET A 66 10.16 14.71 5.74
CA MET A 66 9.99 15.03 4.34
C MET A 66 11.37 15.20 3.73
N GLU A 67 11.64 14.49 2.64
CA GLU A 67 12.88 14.60 1.89
C GLU A 67 12.54 14.81 0.42
N THR A 68 13.31 15.65 -0.25
CA THR A 68 13.20 15.84 -1.70
C THR A 68 14.59 15.69 -2.30
N ARG A 69 14.72 14.80 -3.28
CA ARG A 69 15.96 14.57 -4.01
C ARG A 69 15.78 14.87 -5.48
N GLU A 70 16.77 15.52 -6.08
CA GLU A 70 16.80 15.69 -7.53
C GLU A 70 17.11 14.37 -8.21
N ILE A 71 16.40 14.10 -9.31
CA ILE A 71 16.58 12.87 -10.08
C ILE A 71 17.58 13.16 -11.21
N PRO A 72 18.74 12.49 -11.25
CA PRO A 72 19.80 12.79 -12.21
C PRO A 72 19.54 12.16 -13.60
N ILE A 73 18.41 12.48 -14.23
CA ILE A 73 18.07 11.99 -15.57
C ILE A 73 18.45 13.02 -16.64
N ILE A 74 19.16 12.54 -17.66
CA ILE A 74 19.46 13.28 -18.89
C ILE A 74 18.64 12.67 -20.02
N HIS A 75 17.83 13.47 -20.70
CA HIS A 75 17.08 13.06 -21.88
C HIS A 75 17.40 14.00 -23.04
N LYS A 76 17.86 13.45 -24.16
CA LYS A 76 18.27 14.21 -25.36
C LYS A 76 19.29 15.33 -25.08
N GLY A 77 20.18 15.11 -24.10
CA GLY A 77 21.22 16.06 -23.72
C GLY A 77 20.79 17.15 -22.74
N GLU A 78 19.52 17.17 -22.32
CA GLU A 78 19.00 18.11 -21.32
C GLU A 78 18.63 17.38 -20.01
N ALA A 79 18.92 18.03 -18.87
CA ALA A 79 18.50 17.55 -17.56
C ALA A 79 17.01 17.88 -17.36
N LEU A 80 16.19 16.87 -17.08
CA LEU A 80 14.72 17.02 -17.05
C LEU A 80 14.17 17.77 -15.82
N GLY A 81 15.01 18.08 -14.82
CA GLY A 81 14.60 18.84 -13.64
C GLY A 81 13.50 18.16 -12.81
N LEU A 82 13.50 16.82 -12.78
CA LEU A 82 12.59 16.03 -11.96
C LEU A 82 13.13 15.88 -10.53
N SER A 83 12.24 15.68 -9.58
CA SER A 83 12.59 15.48 -8.18
C SER A 83 11.71 14.39 -7.55
N LEU A 84 12.30 13.53 -6.74
CA LEU A 84 11.59 12.56 -5.93
C LEU A 84 11.27 13.19 -4.58
N GLU A 85 9.98 13.29 -4.25
CA GLU A 85 9.53 13.72 -2.93
C GLU A 85 9.10 12.50 -2.11
N ILE A 86 9.60 12.40 -0.89
CA ILE A 86 9.33 11.34 0.07
C ILE A 86 8.76 11.99 1.32
N ARG A 87 7.64 11.46 1.81
CA ARG A 87 6.99 11.92 3.04
C ARG A 87 6.57 10.73 3.87
N GLY A 88 7.28 10.49 4.96
CA GLY A 88 7.14 9.26 5.75
C GLY A 88 7.33 8.02 4.85
N LYS A 89 6.31 7.15 4.79
CA LYS A 89 6.31 5.92 3.99
C LYS A 89 5.67 6.07 2.61
N SER A 90 5.60 7.29 2.08
CA SER A 90 5.00 7.59 0.78
C SER A 90 5.95 8.36 -0.11
N ALA A 91 5.84 8.18 -1.42
CA ALA A 91 6.72 8.83 -2.39
C ALA A 91 5.97 9.28 -3.65
N ARG A 92 6.49 10.31 -4.34
CA ARG A 92 6.01 10.77 -5.66
C ARG A 92 7.08 11.48 -6.47
N ILE A 93 6.90 11.57 -7.79
CA ILE A 93 7.82 12.28 -8.69
C ILE A 93 7.26 13.66 -9.04
N LEU A 94 7.97 14.73 -8.74
CA LEU A 94 7.63 16.09 -9.09
C LEU A 94 8.45 16.58 -10.29
N SER A 95 7.86 17.45 -11.10
CA SER A 95 8.60 18.24 -12.10
C SER A 95 8.75 19.68 -11.62
N LYS A 96 9.99 20.22 -11.66
CA LYS A 96 10.23 21.66 -11.43
C LYS A 96 9.88 22.51 -12.66
N SER A 97 9.81 21.91 -13.85
CA SER A 97 9.57 22.63 -15.09
C SER A 97 8.13 22.39 -15.59
N LYS A 98 7.43 23.48 -15.93
CA LYS A 98 6.24 23.44 -16.80
C LYS A 98 6.68 23.18 -18.24
N THR A 99 7.38 22.07 -18.50
CA THR A 99 7.74 21.70 -19.87
C THR A 99 6.46 21.48 -20.68
N ARG A 100 6.38 22.14 -21.85
CA ARG A 100 5.22 22.20 -22.76
C ARG A 100 4.69 20.84 -23.26
N TYR A 101 5.40 19.75 -23.03
CA TYR A 101 5.04 18.41 -23.50
C TYR A 101 4.25 17.56 -22.49
N SER A 102 3.91 18.12 -21.32
CA SER A 102 3.14 17.41 -20.29
C SER A 102 1.64 17.49 -20.57
N MET A 103 1.12 16.52 -21.31
CA MET A 103 -0.32 16.21 -21.26
C MET A 103 -0.55 15.56 -19.89
N GLU A 104 -0.94 16.37 -18.90
CA GLU A 104 -0.96 16.12 -17.44
C GLU A 104 0.36 16.47 -16.74
N SER A 105 0.34 17.57 -15.99
CA SER A 105 1.51 18.10 -15.27
C SER A 105 1.90 17.15 -14.13
N LEU A 106 3.13 16.63 -14.15
CA LEU A 106 3.72 15.89 -13.02
C LEU A 106 3.78 16.69 -11.69
N SER A 107 3.38 17.97 -11.69
CA SER A 107 3.09 18.70 -10.46
C SER A 107 1.96 18.08 -9.63
N GLU A 108 1.11 17.26 -10.26
CA GLU A 108 -0.01 16.53 -9.65
C GLU A 108 0.21 15.02 -9.62
N SER A 109 1.47 14.56 -9.66
CA SER A 109 1.76 13.13 -9.65
C SER A 109 1.18 12.42 -8.43
N THR A 110 0.67 11.21 -8.69
CA THR A 110 0.06 10.35 -7.68
C THR A 110 1.11 9.88 -6.67
N TRP A 111 0.74 9.86 -5.40
CA TRP A 111 1.54 9.27 -4.34
C TRP A 111 1.44 7.74 -4.39
N ILE A 112 2.57 7.07 -4.22
CA ILE A 112 2.61 5.63 -3.92
C ILE A 112 2.72 5.45 -2.40
N HIS A 113 1.96 4.49 -1.86
CA HIS A 113 1.76 4.28 -0.43
C HIS A 113 1.98 2.85 0.04
N GLU A 114 1.70 1.85 -0.80
CA GLU A 114 1.74 0.39 -0.52
C GLU A 114 2.88 -0.31 -1.26
N LYS A 115 3.33 -1.51 -0.84
CA LYS A 115 4.58 -2.12 -1.36
C LYS A 115 4.42 -2.58 -2.80
N GLU A 116 3.18 -2.91 -3.13
CA GLU A 116 2.68 -3.35 -4.40
C GLU A 116 2.46 -2.17 -5.35
N ASP A 117 2.46 -0.93 -4.83
CA ASP A 117 2.28 0.25 -5.65
C ASP A 117 3.48 0.47 -6.56
N VAL A 118 3.19 0.63 -7.84
CA VAL A 118 4.17 0.94 -8.88
C VAL A 118 3.65 2.13 -9.67
N PHE A 119 4.45 3.19 -9.72
CA PHE A 119 4.18 4.33 -10.58
C PHE A 119 5.07 4.26 -11.82
N LEU A 120 4.45 4.33 -12.99
CA LEU A 120 5.12 4.30 -14.29
C LEU A 120 4.95 5.66 -14.96
N TYR A 121 6.05 6.22 -15.46
CA TYR A 121 6.02 7.41 -16.29
C TYR A 121 6.65 7.10 -17.64
N GLU A 122 5.80 6.64 -18.55
CA GLU A 122 6.17 6.16 -19.89
C GLU A 122 6.99 7.15 -20.73
N PRO A 123 6.75 8.48 -20.72
CA PRO A 123 7.53 9.40 -21.56
C PRO A 123 9.04 9.33 -21.36
N TYR A 124 9.50 8.88 -20.19
CA TYR A 124 10.91 8.72 -19.86
C TYR A 124 11.26 7.31 -19.37
N GLU A 125 10.34 6.34 -19.55
CA GLU A 125 10.47 4.96 -19.07
C GLU A 125 10.90 4.87 -17.59
N LEU A 126 10.31 5.75 -16.76
CA LEU A 126 10.58 5.76 -15.33
C LEU A 126 9.64 4.83 -14.59
N LYS A 127 10.18 4.13 -13.61
CA LYS A 127 9.43 3.27 -12.72
C LYS A 127 9.83 3.52 -11.28
N LEU A 128 8.86 3.94 -10.47
CA LEU A 128 8.98 4.17 -9.03
C LEU A 128 8.23 3.08 -8.27
N TYR A 129 8.89 2.46 -7.30
CA TYR A 129 8.31 1.39 -6.48
C TYR A 129 9.03 1.31 -5.13
N PHE A 130 8.53 0.46 -4.24
CA PHE A 130 9.15 0.21 -2.94
C PHE A 130 9.79 -1.18 -2.85
N GLU A 131 10.86 -1.27 -2.07
CA GLU A 131 11.56 -2.50 -1.73
C GLU A 131 11.52 -2.78 -0.22
#